data_AF-A0A9N9JD38-F1
#
_entry.id   AF-A0A9N9JD38-F1
#
_cell.length_a   1.000
_cell.length_b   1.000
_cell.length_c   1.000
_cell.angle_alpha   90.00
_cell.angle_beta   90.00
_cell.angle_gamma   90.00
#
_symmetry.space_group_name_H-M   'P 1'
#
loop_
_entity.id
_entity.type
_entity.pdbx_description
1 polymer ?
#
loop_
_entity_poly.entity_id
_entity_poly.type
_entity_poly.pdbx_seq_one_letter_code
_entity_poly.pdbx_strand_id
1 'polypeptide(L)' 'MSEDYKKAFEVLQKIQNEGDNLTKSKIKNKLGRRLLGSYGCKQNINEARKLIEEASNLGHTHARVWFNKYRLINDFGANI' A
#
# COMPACT_ATOMS: atom_id res chain seq x y z
N MET A 1 -18.76 -5.75 3.89
CA MET A 1 -17.95 -4.90 2.99
C MET A 1 -18.70 -3.60 2.79
N SER A 2 -18.17 -2.44 3.20
CA SER A 2 -18.81 -1.15 2.85
C SER A 2 -18.40 -0.73 1.44
N GLU A 3 -19.36 -0.30 0.63
CA GLU A 3 -19.12 0.25 -0.72
C GLU A 3 -18.14 1.43 -0.70
N ASP A 4 -18.10 2.21 0.38
CA ASP A 4 -17.19 3.33 0.53
C ASP A 4 -15.72 2.91 0.48
N TYR A 5 -15.39 1.74 1.05
CA TYR A 5 -14.02 1.25 0.98
C TYR A 5 -13.64 0.84 -0.44
N LYS A 6 -14.54 0.18 -1.20
CA LYS A 6 -14.26 -0.16 -2.60
C LYS A 6 -14.03 1.08 -3.45
N LYS A 7 -14.93 2.07 -3.36
CA LYS A 7 -14.80 3.35 -4.06
C LYS A 7 -13.51 4.08 -3.71
N ALA A 8 -13.17 4.15 -2.42
CA ALA A 8 -11.92 4.77 -2.00
C ALA A 8 -10.69 4.03 -2.56
N PHE A 9 -10.74 2.70 -2.67
CA PHE A 9 -9.64 1.92 -3.27
C PHE A 9 -9.49 2.22 -4.76
N GLU A 10 -10.59 2.27 -5.51
CA GLU A 10 -10.58 2.63 -6.95
C GLU A 10 -10.06 4.05 -7.19
N VAL A 11 -10.48 5.02 -6.37
CA VAL A 11 -10.00 6.41 -6.48
C VAL A 11 -8.49 6.46 -6.22
N LEU A 12 -8.01 5.79 -5.17
CA LEU A 12 -6.58 5.71 -4.88
C LEU A 12 -5.79 5.06 -6.04
N GLN A 13 -6.34 4.02 -6.66
CA GLN A 13 -5.71 3.37 -7.82
C GLN A 13 -5.56 4.30 -9.02
N LYS A 14 -6.50 5.21 -9.26
CA LYS A 14 -6.42 6.20 -10.34
C LYS A 14 -5.31 7.22 -10.09
N ILE A 15 -5.22 7.75 -8.86
CA ILE A 15 -4.29 8.84 -8.54
C ILE A 15 -2.88 8.37 -8.14
N GLN A 16 -2.62 7.06 -8.00
CA GLN A 16 -1.33 6.55 -7.50
C GLN A 16 -0.11 6.92 -8.37
N ASN A 17 -0.36 7.27 -9.63
CA ASN A 17 0.67 7.66 -10.60
C ASN A 17 0.67 9.17 -10.89
N GLU A 18 -0.25 9.92 -10.29
CA GLU A 18 -0.42 11.37 -10.46
C GLU A 18 0.25 12.16 -9.33
N GLY A 19 0.43 13.47 -9.54
CA GLY A 19 1.05 14.37 -8.58
C GLY A 19 2.56 14.22 -8.45
N ASP A 20 3.13 14.82 -7.41
CA ASP A 20 4.55 14.77 -7.08
C ASP A 20 4.93 13.46 -6.33
N ASN A 21 6.24 13.23 -6.12
CA ASN A 21 6.74 12.01 -5.47
C ASN A 21 6.21 11.82 -4.03
N LEU A 22 6.01 12.89 -3.26
CA LEU A 22 5.42 12.81 -1.93
C LEU A 22 3.97 12.32 -2.00
N THR A 23 3.21 12.83 -2.97
CA THR A 23 1.83 12.39 -3.22
C THR A 23 1.78 10.92 -3.63
N LYS A 24 2.53 10.52 -4.67
CA LYS A 24 2.58 9.13 -5.15
C LYS A 24 2.96 8.15 -4.04
N SER A 25 3.98 8.50 -3.25
CA SER A 25 4.47 7.64 -2.19
C SER A 25 3.45 7.42 -1.07
N LYS A 26 2.70 8.45 -0.68
CA LYS A 26 1.58 8.34 0.28
C LYS A 26 0.46 7.45 -0.25
N ILE A 27 0.07 7.62 -1.52
CA ILE A 27 -1.02 6.85 -2.13
C ILE A 27 -0.63 5.37 -2.24
N LYS A 28 0.57 5.08 -2.76
CA LYS A 28 1.08 3.71 -2.88
C LYS A 28 1.17 3.01 -1.51
N ASN A 29 1.66 3.70 -0.48
CA ASN A 29 1.67 3.17 0.88
C ASN A 29 0.25 2.87 1.42
N LYS A 30 -0.72 3.76 1.17
CA LYS A 30 -2.12 3.54 1.59
C LYS A 30 -2.75 2.34 0.87
N LEU A 31 -2.57 2.23 -0.45
CA LEU A 31 -3.05 1.09 -1.23
C LEU A 31 -2.45 -0.22 -0.74
N GLY A 32 -1.12 -0.26 -0.54
CA GLY A 32 -0.45 -1.46 -0.07
C GLY A 32 -0.95 -1.92 1.32
N ARG A 33 -1.14 -0.99 2.26
CA ARG A 33 -1.70 -1.33 3.58
C ARG A 33 -3.14 -1.84 3.51
N ARG A 34 -3.97 -1.34 2.59
CA ARG A 34 -5.33 -1.87 2.38
C ARG A 34 -5.31 -3.30 1.85
N LEU A 35 -4.44 -3.56 0.89
CA LEU A 35 -4.25 -4.90 0.31
C LEU A 35 -3.65 -5.90 1.31
N LEU A 36 -2.88 -5.45 2.31
CA LEU A 36 -2.41 -6.29 3.41
C LEU A 36 -3.53 -6.72 4.37
N GLY A 37 -4.35 -5.78 4.83
CA GLY A 37 -5.36 -6.06 5.86
C GLY A 37 -6.74 -6.46 5.33
N SER A 38 -6.90 -6.66 4.01
CA SER A 38 -8.20 -6.89 3.37
C SER A 38 -9.25 -5.82 3.68
N TYR A 39 -8.82 -4.58 3.93
CA TYR A 39 -9.71 -3.47 4.32
C TYR A 39 -10.55 -3.01 3.13
N GLY A 40 -11.68 -3.68 2.91
CA GLY A 40 -12.61 -3.33 1.83
C GLY A 40 -12.25 -3.87 0.45
N CYS A 41 -11.18 -4.68 0.35
CA CYS A 41 -10.69 -5.27 -0.88
C CYS A 41 -10.13 -6.67 -0.61
N LYS A 42 -10.00 -7.50 -1.65
CA LYS A 42 -9.37 -8.82 -1.52
C LYS A 42 -7.91 -8.65 -1.13
N GLN A 43 -7.43 -9.43 -0.17
CA GLN A 43 -6.02 -9.44 0.21
C GLN A 43 -5.14 -9.70 -1.02
N ASN A 44 -4.06 -8.94 -1.16
CA ASN A 44 -3.04 -9.20 -2.16
C ASN A 44 -1.67 -8.80 -1.62
N ILE A 45 -1.00 -9.74 -0.96
CA ILE A 45 0.29 -9.52 -0.30
C ILE A 45 1.38 -9.14 -1.32
N ASN A 46 1.36 -9.76 -2.50
CA ASN A 46 2.36 -9.49 -3.54
C ASN A 46 2.24 -8.06 -4.08
N GLU A 47 1.02 -7.62 -4.41
CA GLU A 47 0.77 -6.26 -4.88
C GLU A 47 1.01 -5.24 -3.76
N ALA A 48 0.63 -5.56 -2.52
CA ALA A 48 0.91 -4.72 -1.37
C ALA A 48 2.42 -4.49 -1.16
N ARG A 49 3.21 -5.56 -1.25
CA ARG A 49 4.66 -5.51 -1.13
C ARG A 49 5.27 -4.59 -2.18
N LYS A 50 4.87 -4.76 -3.44
CA LYS A 50 5.32 -3.90 -4.55
C LYS A 50 5.00 -2.42 -4.32
N LEU A 51 3.77 -2.12 -3.93
CA LEU A 51 3.34 -0.74 -3.68
C LEU A 51 4.09 -0.08 -2.50
N ILE A 52 4.33 -0.84 -1.43
CA ILE A 52 5.07 -0.35 -0.26
C ILE A 52 6.56 -0.16 -0.59
N GLU A 53 7.14 -1.05 -1.40
CA GLU A 53 8.50 -0.90 -1.92
C GLU A 53 8.65 0.36 -2.79
N GLU A 54 7.75 0.56 -3.76
CA GLU A 54 7.74 1.77 -4.59
C GLU A 54 7.57 3.04 -3.75
N ALA A 55 6.68 3.02 -2.75
CA ALA A 55 6.52 4.14 -1.82
C ALA A 55 7.80 4.42 -1.00
N SER A 56 8.50 3.37 -0.58
CA SER A 56 9.80 3.48 0.10
C SER A 56 10.85 4.12 -0.81
N ASN A 57 10.93 3.70 -2.08
CA ASN A 57 11.87 4.24 -3.07
C ASN A 57 11.59 5.71 -3.41
N LEU A 58 10.33 6.14 -3.31
CA LEU A 58 9.92 7.54 -3.45
C LEU A 58 10.13 8.39 -2.18
N GLY A 59 10.72 7.81 -1.12
CA GLY A 59 11.09 8.53 0.10
C GLY A 59 10.04 8.51 1.22
N HIS A 60 8.99 7.69 1.14
CA HIS A 60 7.99 7.63 2.21
C HIS A 60 8.54 6.88 3.44
N THR A 61 8.83 7.63 4.50
CA THR A 61 9.48 7.12 5.72
C THR A 61 8.76 5.92 6.33
N HIS A 62 7.43 5.97 6.44
CA HIS A 62 6.66 4.86 7.00
C HIS A 62 6.70 3.62 6.10
N ALA A 63 6.71 3.80 4.77
CA ALA A 63 6.78 2.69 3.84
C ALA A 63 8.16 2.03 3.93
N ARG A 64 9.22 2.84 4.04
CA ARG A 64 10.59 2.36 4.25
C ARG A 64 10.75 1.58 5.55
N VAL A 65 10.20 2.08 6.66
CA VAL A 65 10.23 1.36 7.95
C VAL A 65 9.49 0.04 7.85
N TRP A 66 8.28 0.04 7.26
CA TRP A 66 7.51 -1.20 7.06
C TRP A 66 8.25 -2.18 6.18
N PHE A 67 8.70 -1.75 5.01
CA PHE A 67 9.42 -2.58 4.05
C PHE A 67 10.65 -3.21 4.71
N ASN A 68 11.51 -2.43 5.38
CA ASN A 68 12.70 -2.96 6.02
C ASN A 68 12.38 -3.97 7.14
N LYS A 69 11.30 -3.75 7.90
CA LYS A 69 10.87 -4.64 8.98
C LYS A 69 10.30 -5.96 8.45
N TYR A 70 9.54 -5.92 7.36
CA TYR A 70 8.74 -7.07 6.89
C TYR A 70 9.21 -7.69 5.57
N ARG A 71 10.25 -7.17 4.89
CA ARG A 71 10.71 -7.64 3.56
C ARG A 71 11.06 -9.12 3.49
N LEU A 72 11.53 -9.71 4.60
CA LEU A 72 11.90 -11.13 4.68
C LEU A 72 10.78 -12.02 5.22
N ILE A 73 9.64 -11.43 5.59
CA ILE A 73 8.51 -12.15 6.18
C ILE A 73 7.53 -12.52 5.06
N ASN A 74 7.14 -13.79 5.01
CA ASN A 74 6.32 -14.36 3.95
C ASN A 74 5.00 -13.60 3.75
N ASP A 75 4.33 -13.25 4.84
CA ASP A 75 3.05 -12.54 4.80
C ASP A 75 3.19 -11.01 4.71
N PHE A 76 4.43 -10.49 4.66
CA PHE A 76 4.76 -9.08 4.60
C PHE A 76 4.08 -8.22 5.69
N GLY A 77 3.78 -8.82 6.85
CA GLY A 77 3.11 -8.15 7.95
C GLY A 77 1.58 -8.12 7.83
N ALA A 78 0.99 -9.10 7.13
CA ALA A 78 -0.45 -9.22 7.00
C ALA A 78 -1.15 -9.83 8.23
N ASN A 79 -0.47 -10.66 9.02
CA ASN A 79 -1.04 -11.37 10.18
C ASN A 79 -0.43 -10.95 11.53
N ILE A 80 0.19 -9.77 11.60
CA ILE A 80 0.72 -9.15 12.84
C ILE A 80 -0.31 -8.28 13.55
#